data_AF-A0A8J2AK30-F1
#
_entry.id   AF-A0A8J2AK30-F1
#
_cell.length_a   1.000
_cell.length_b   1.000
_cell.length_c   1.000
_cell.angle_alpha   90.00
_cell.angle_beta   90.00
_cell.angle_gamma   90.00
#
_symmetry.space_group_name_H-M   'P 1'
#
loop_
_entity.id
_entity.type
_entity.pdbx_description
1 polymer ?
#
loop_
_entity_poly.entity_id
_entity_poly.type
_entity_poly.pdbx_seq_one_letter_code
_entity_poly.pdbx_strand_id
1 'polypeptide(L)'
;MATAKRKWRPRLSLPLLAAAGRATMVAARARSRMAMEEEALLFARYKMGMATVHKTAYWGQIELGGAEEGKSQKFNVIFDTGSGNMILPSSLCHGPGCDRHRKYALAESASGRAVTNDAGQTEAQISFGTGDIQGRFVRDKLCLGKICQPVNFIASVTQSAEPFEATPFDGILGLGFRDLSMGGGFNIMEEISKTIPNGMISFALTDDGPSSLTFGGYRKDLCASPMVWAPVTYPSYWQIRVGDITLNNRKTNLCPAEGCQVAVDTGTSMLAGPTNLVQELSGRVNVAPDCSNYASLPSIGFQVGDRVLNLRPDEYVDNDKNTFCSMSIMALDVPPPKGPLFIFGDPFLRRFVTAFDKKKMRVGFAVAKGLGGNDAIADLEKGADARTSSKRNLSTKRDANPVLTEDFRKTRGTDSTSRILTDLSSSINSGASPGNGSSSVPVEVLPLSAGMMHSDSPPTMASYEEDTFDDTGREDLEYVEPQGMALNQQSFLEGGSSLAAGSFLKTGHAKPPAIEEEEDFSDSDLFTIELHKTNKVKPRPLLSL
;
A
#
# COMPACT_ATOMS: atom_id res chain seq x y z
N MET A 1 85.10 -26.37 -25.86
CA MET A 1 84.25 -27.55 -26.18
C MET A 1 83.08 -27.57 -25.21
N ALA A 2 81.96 -28.20 -25.60
CA ALA A 2 80.69 -28.30 -24.84
C ALA A 2 79.96 -26.95 -24.60
N THR A 3 78.63 -26.87 -24.49
CA THR A 3 77.55 -27.35 -25.41
C THR A 3 76.29 -26.52 -25.10
N ALA A 4 75.41 -26.27 -26.07
CA ALA A 4 74.28 -25.36 -25.87
C ALA A 4 73.07 -26.00 -25.15
N LYS A 5 72.36 -25.22 -24.33
CA LYS A 5 70.95 -25.45 -23.97
C LYS A 5 70.19 -24.11 -23.97
N ARG A 6 69.22 -23.97 -24.88
CA ARG A 6 68.27 -22.83 -24.90
C ARG A 6 67.31 -22.95 -23.70
N LYS A 7 67.10 -21.86 -22.95
CA LYS A 7 66.04 -21.78 -21.93
C LYS A 7 64.74 -21.28 -22.59
N TRP A 8 63.83 -22.19 -22.90
CA TRP A 8 62.50 -21.87 -23.41
C TRP A 8 61.60 -21.34 -22.27
N ARG A 9 60.76 -20.33 -22.55
CA ARG A 9 59.66 -19.92 -21.66
C ARG A 9 58.36 -20.52 -22.21
N PRO A 10 57.68 -21.44 -21.49
CA PRO A 10 56.33 -21.84 -21.87
C PRO A 10 55.35 -20.70 -21.58
N ARG A 11 54.52 -20.34 -22.56
CA ARG A 11 53.28 -19.59 -22.31
C ARG A 11 52.24 -20.60 -21.79
N LEU A 12 51.64 -20.37 -20.63
CA LEU A 12 50.42 -21.08 -20.26
C LEU A 12 49.23 -20.45 -21.01
N SER A 13 48.42 -21.29 -21.64
CA SER A 13 47.10 -20.94 -22.13
C SER A 13 46.06 -21.18 -21.03
N LEU A 14 45.13 -20.24 -20.83
CA LEU A 14 43.95 -20.43 -20.00
C LEU A 14 42.78 -20.96 -20.85
N PRO A 15 42.21 -22.12 -20.51
CA PRO A 15 40.79 -22.34 -20.76
C PRO A 15 40.12 -23.12 -19.62
N LEU A 16 39.74 -22.45 -18.52
CA LEU A 16 38.98 -23.09 -17.42
C LEU A 16 38.11 -22.12 -16.57
N LEU A 17 38.47 -20.84 -16.47
CA LEU A 17 37.72 -19.85 -15.68
C LEU A 17 36.32 -19.49 -16.24
N ALA A 18 36.06 -19.74 -17.52
CA ALA A 18 34.78 -19.37 -18.18
C ALA A 18 33.56 -20.19 -17.71
N ALA A 19 33.76 -21.38 -17.12
CA ALA A 19 32.66 -22.25 -16.70
C ALA A 19 31.99 -21.79 -15.40
N ALA A 20 32.77 -21.34 -14.41
CA ALA A 20 32.28 -21.03 -13.06
C ALA A 20 31.30 -19.85 -13.04
N GLY A 21 31.61 -18.76 -13.77
CA GLY A 21 30.77 -17.55 -13.80
C GLY A 21 29.40 -17.74 -14.45
N ARG A 22 29.23 -18.74 -15.32
CA ARG A 22 27.91 -19.09 -15.88
C ARG A 22 27.06 -19.86 -14.86
N ALA A 23 27.67 -20.78 -14.10
CA ALA A 23 26.97 -21.59 -13.11
C ALA A 23 26.37 -20.74 -11.97
N THR A 24 27.10 -19.76 -11.45
CA THR A 24 26.61 -18.86 -10.39
C THR A 24 25.48 -17.95 -10.85
N MET A 25 25.58 -17.38 -12.06
CA MET A 25 24.52 -16.53 -12.62
C MET A 25 23.24 -17.32 -12.97
N VAL A 26 23.38 -18.57 -13.42
CA VAL A 26 22.26 -19.50 -13.59
C VAL A 26 21.66 -19.88 -12.24
N ALA A 27 22.46 -20.15 -11.21
CA ALA A 27 21.98 -20.47 -9.86
C ALA A 27 21.24 -19.29 -9.19
N ALA A 28 21.70 -18.05 -9.40
CA ALA A 28 21.00 -16.86 -8.93
C ALA A 28 19.63 -16.71 -9.61
N ARG A 29 19.58 -16.79 -10.95
CA ARG A 29 18.31 -16.78 -11.71
C ARG A 29 17.39 -17.95 -11.36
N ALA A 30 17.93 -19.13 -11.06
CA ALA A 30 17.15 -20.28 -10.62
C ALA A 30 16.56 -20.07 -9.22
N ARG A 31 17.30 -19.50 -8.27
CA ARG A 31 16.77 -19.16 -6.94
C ARG A 31 15.70 -18.07 -7.00
N SER A 32 15.90 -17.03 -7.81
CA SER A 32 14.87 -16.01 -8.07
C SER A 32 13.61 -16.64 -8.67
N ARG A 33 13.75 -17.53 -9.65
CA ARG A 33 12.61 -18.27 -10.22
C ARG A 33 11.92 -19.16 -9.18
N MET A 34 12.66 -19.92 -8.38
CA MET A 34 12.07 -20.79 -7.35
C MET A 34 11.31 -20.01 -6.28
N ALA A 35 11.79 -18.83 -5.87
CA ALA A 35 11.06 -17.95 -4.96
C ALA A 35 9.76 -17.42 -5.60
N MET A 36 9.82 -16.91 -6.83
CA MET A 36 8.63 -16.47 -7.56
C MET A 36 7.65 -17.62 -7.88
N GLU A 37 8.16 -18.84 -8.08
CA GLU A 37 7.36 -20.04 -8.31
C GLU A 37 6.69 -20.53 -7.03
N GLU A 38 7.31 -20.35 -5.86
CA GLU A 38 6.69 -20.57 -4.55
C GLU A 38 5.64 -19.50 -4.22
N GLU A 39 5.88 -18.21 -4.51
CA GLU A 39 4.88 -17.14 -4.43
C GLU A 39 3.70 -17.40 -5.38
N ALA A 40 3.95 -17.76 -6.64
CA ALA A 40 2.93 -18.11 -7.60
C ALA A 40 2.14 -19.36 -7.18
N LEU A 41 2.77 -20.34 -6.52
CA LEU A 41 2.09 -21.49 -5.92
C LEU A 41 1.28 -21.12 -4.67
N LEU A 42 1.71 -20.14 -3.87
CA LEU A 42 0.92 -19.56 -2.78
C LEU A 42 -0.34 -18.88 -3.35
N PHE A 43 -0.17 -18.00 -4.34
CA PHE A 43 -1.28 -17.32 -5.03
C PHE A 43 -2.20 -18.30 -5.77
N ALA A 44 -1.68 -19.39 -6.35
CA ALA A 44 -2.49 -20.43 -6.97
C ALA A 44 -3.30 -21.23 -5.94
N ARG A 45 -2.70 -21.59 -4.80
CA ARG A 45 -3.41 -22.20 -3.66
C ARG A 45 -4.48 -21.26 -3.08
N TYR A 46 -4.20 -19.97 -3.01
CA TYR A 46 -5.16 -18.93 -2.62
C TYR A 46 -6.33 -18.81 -3.62
N LYS A 47 -6.05 -18.81 -4.94
CA LYS A 47 -7.06 -18.84 -6.02
C LYS A 47 -8.04 -20.02 -5.91
N MET A 48 -7.64 -21.15 -5.31
CA MET A 48 -8.54 -22.32 -5.12
C MET A 48 -9.49 -22.21 -3.92
N GLY A 49 -9.28 -21.25 -3.00
CA GLY A 49 -10.08 -21.11 -1.78
C GLY A 49 -11.06 -19.94 -1.75
N MET A 50 -10.96 -18.98 -2.68
CA MET A 50 -11.78 -17.77 -2.65
C MET A 50 -13.13 -17.92 -3.36
N ALA A 51 -14.18 -17.49 -2.66
CA ALA A 51 -15.44 -17.10 -3.28
C ALA A 51 -15.28 -15.80 -4.09
N THR A 52 -16.38 -15.34 -4.72
CA THR A 52 -16.42 -14.21 -5.65
C THR A 52 -16.11 -12.85 -4.99
N VAL A 53 -14.83 -12.56 -4.68
CA VAL A 53 -14.42 -11.23 -4.21
C VAL A 53 -14.54 -10.20 -5.33
N HIS A 54 -15.35 -9.17 -5.13
CA HIS A 54 -15.44 -8.08 -6.09
C HIS A 54 -14.28 -7.11 -5.94
N LYS A 55 -13.50 -6.94 -7.02
CA LYS A 55 -12.40 -5.97 -7.05
C LYS A 55 -12.75 -4.72 -7.82
N THR A 56 -12.54 -3.59 -7.16
CA THR A 56 -12.75 -2.23 -7.62
C THR A 56 -11.42 -1.51 -7.86
N ALA A 57 -11.47 -0.39 -8.58
CA ALA A 57 -10.35 0.53 -8.77
C ALA A 57 -10.94 1.89 -9.16
N TYR A 58 -10.21 2.98 -8.90
CA TYR A 58 -10.61 4.34 -9.24
C TYR A 58 -9.63 4.93 -10.24
N TRP A 59 -10.14 5.37 -11.39
CA TRP A 59 -9.33 5.90 -12.48
C TRP A 59 -9.87 7.24 -12.98
N GLY A 60 -8.98 8.12 -13.44
CA GLY A 60 -9.35 9.41 -14.01
C GLY A 60 -8.52 9.73 -15.25
N GLN A 61 -8.84 10.84 -15.93
CA GLN A 61 -8.16 11.24 -17.15
C GLN A 61 -6.90 12.07 -16.88
N ILE A 62 -5.83 11.76 -17.61
CA ILE A 62 -4.59 12.53 -17.69
C ILE A 62 -4.27 12.86 -19.15
N GLU A 63 -3.39 13.84 -19.35
CA GLU A 63 -2.95 14.27 -20.68
C GLU A 63 -1.43 14.31 -20.79
N LEU A 64 -0.88 13.83 -21.91
CA LEU A 64 0.55 13.84 -22.22
C LEU A 64 0.85 14.57 -23.53
N GLY A 65 1.99 15.26 -23.56
CA GLY A 65 2.46 16.00 -24.73
C GLY A 65 1.76 17.34 -24.92
N GLY A 66 1.62 17.74 -26.19
CA GLY A 66 0.96 18.98 -26.59
C GLY A 66 1.80 20.24 -26.38
N ALA A 67 2.38 20.75 -27.48
CA ALA A 67 2.90 22.12 -27.55
C ALA A 67 1.78 23.17 -27.73
N GLU A 68 0.63 22.73 -28.25
CA GLU A 68 -0.58 23.54 -28.49
C GLU A 68 -1.80 22.83 -27.92
N GLU A 69 -2.88 23.57 -27.71
CA GLU A 69 -4.17 23.06 -27.24
C GLU A 69 -4.78 22.03 -28.22
N GLY A 70 -5.37 20.96 -27.69
CA GLY A 70 -5.94 19.88 -28.49
C GLY A 70 -4.95 18.89 -29.13
N LYS A 71 -3.63 19.11 -29.01
CA LYS A 71 -2.57 18.18 -29.47
C LYS A 71 -2.02 17.27 -28.36
N SER A 72 -2.77 17.08 -27.29
CA SER A 72 -2.42 16.21 -26.15
C SER A 72 -3.01 14.80 -26.29
N GLN A 73 -2.23 13.79 -25.92
CA GLN A 73 -2.66 12.40 -25.88
C GLN A 73 -3.33 12.11 -24.52
N LYS A 74 -4.60 11.69 -24.55
CA LYS A 74 -5.44 11.48 -23.37
C LYS A 74 -5.41 10.02 -22.93
N PHE A 75 -5.19 9.75 -21.64
CA PHE A 75 -5.19 8.41 -21.04
C PHE A 75 -6.07 8.36 -19.79
N ASN A 76 -6.63 7.19 -19.49
CA ASN A 76 -7.30 6.88 -18.23
C ASN A 76 -6.30 6.09 -17.39
N VAL A 77 -6.02 6.53 -16.17
CA VAL A 77 -5.07 5.85 -15.28
C VAL A 77 -5.67 5.66 -13.90
N ILE A 78 -5.30 4.57 -13.22
CA ILE A 78 -5.41 4.53 -11.76
C ILE A 78 -4.35 5.47 -11.17
N PHE A 79 -4.73 6.20 -10.12
CA PHE A 79 -3.82 7.00 -9.33
C PHE A 79 -3.46 6.18 -8.08
N ASP A 80 -2.20 5.77 -7.99
CA ASP A 80 -1.76 4.62 -7.18
C ASP A 80 -0.71 5.06 -6.15
N THR A 81 -1.09 5.22 -4.88
CA THR A 81 -0.15 5.58 -3.80
C THR A 81 0.73 4.42 -3.32
N GLY A 82 0.48 3.19 -3.80
CA GLY A 82 1.28 1.99 -3.58
C GLY A 82 2.49 1.85 -4.49
N SER A 83 2.52 2.47 -5.69
CA SER A 83 3.68 2.43 -6.60
C SER A 83 4.29 3.81 -6.91
N GLY A 84 5.53 3.84 -7.41
CA GLY A 84 6.30 5.08 -7.61
C GLY A 84 6.58 5.49 -9.05
N ASN A 85 6.03 4.81 -10.06
CA ASN A 85 6.24 5.07 -11.49
C ASN A 85 4.92 5.34 -12.22
N MET A 86 4.95 6.18 -13.27
CA MET A 86 3.88 6.19 -14.28
C MET A 86 4.21 5.19 -15.40
N ILE A 87 3.20 4.41 -15.82
CA ILE A 87 3.32 3.38 -16.86
C ILE A 87 2.11 3.46 -17.80
N LEU A 88 2.38 3.51 -19.10
CA LEU A 88 1.38 3.48 -20.17
C LEU A 88 1.85 2.57 -21.32
N PRO A 89 0.94 1.86 -22.02
CA PRO A 89 1.30 1.10 -23.21
C PRO A 89 1.80 2.05 -24.31
N SER A 90 2.95 1.73 -24.90
CA SER A 90 3.49 2.40 -26.08
C SER A 90 2.68 2.05 -27.32
N SER A 91 2.65 2.91 -28.34
CA SER A 91 2.10 2.57 -29.66
C SER A 91 2.76 1.34 -30.30
N LEU A 92 3.98 1.01 -29.86
CA LEU A 92 4.74 -0.20 -30.19
C LEU A 92 4.30 -1.46 -29.43
N CYS A 93 3.40 -1.36 -28.45
CA CYS A 93 2.89 -2.52 -27.72
C CYS A 93 1.78 -3.23 -28.50
N HIS A 94 1.83 -4.55 -28.53
CA HIS A 94 0.86 -5.42 -29.19
C HIS A 94 0.54 -6.63 -28.32
N GLY A 95 -0.64 -7.23 -28.52
CA GLY A 95 -1.14 -8.36 -27.76
C GLY A 95 -2.27 -7.98 -26.77
N PRO A 96 -2.92 -8.99 -26.17
CA PRO A 96 -4.16 -8.83 -25.39
C PRO A 96 -4.07 -7.84 -24.22
N GLY A 97 -2.91 -7.73 -23.57
CA GLY A 97 -2.69 -6.75 -22.50
C GLY A 97 -2.79 -5.29 -22.97
N CYS A 98 -2.43 -5.01 -24.24
CA CYS A 98 -2.28 -3.66 -24.78
C CYS A 98 -3.32 -3.26 -25.84
N ASP A 99 -3.82 -4.18 -26.68
CA ASP A 99 -4.54 -3.82 -27.92
C ASP A 99 -5.94 -3.22 -27.71
N ARG A 100 -6.49 -3.35 -26.51
CA ARG A 100 -7.77 -2.75 -26.09
C ARG A 100 -7.67 -1.33 -25.53
N HIS A 101 -6.45 -0.83 -25.30
CA HIS A 101 -6.17 0.43 -24.61
C HIS A 101 -5.70 1.52 -25.56
N ARG A 102 -5.77 2.78 -25.14
CA ARG A 102 -5.07 3.89 -25.81
C ARG A 102 -3.58 3.78 -25.54
N LYS A 103 -2.77 3.95 -26.59
CA LYS A 103 -1.33 3.70 -26.57
C LYS A 103 -0.56 5.00 -26.86
N TYR A 104 0.46 5.29 -26.06
CA TYR A 104 1.28 6.50 -26.16
C TYR A 104 2.19 6.45 -27.39
N ALA A 105 1.99 7.41 -28.29
CA ALA A 105 2.73 7.56 -29.53
C ALA A 105 3.81 8.64 -29.37
N LEU A 106 5.05 8.23 -29.09
CA LEU A 106 6.18 9.16 -28.93
C LEU A 106 6.37 10.08 -30.15
N ALA A 107 6.18 9.55 -31.36
CA ALA A 107 6.32 10.29 -32.61
C ALA A 107 5.24 11.38 -32.82
N GLU A 108 4.15 11.36 -32.06
CA GLU A 108 3.06 12.35 -32.13
C GLU A 108 3.22 13.47 -31.06
N SER A 109 4.22 13.38 -30.17
CA SER A 109 4.45 14.38 -29.13
C SER A 109 5.64 15.29 -29.45
N ALA A 110 5.35 16.58 -29.66
CA ALA A 110 6.38 17.61 -29.88
C ALA A 110 7.27 17.90 -28.65
N SER A 111 6.89 17.41 -27.45
CA SER A 111 7.67 17.53 -26.21
C SER A 111 8.25 16.19 -25.72
N GLY A 112 7.87 15.08 -26.37
CA GLY A 112 8.29 13.72 -26.02
C GLY A 112 9.71 13.41 -26.48
N ARG A 113 10.47 12.67 -25.66
CA ARG A 113 11.80 12.14 -26.01
C ARG A 113 12.15 10.92 -25.19
N ALA A 114 12.97 10.03 -25.74
CA ALA A 114 13.60 8.97 -24.96
C ALA A 114 14.59 9.57 -23.94
N VAL A 115 14.76 8.92 -22.79
CA VAL A 115 15.70 9.33 -21.72
C VAL A 115 16.35 8.13 -21.05
N THR A 116 17.42 8.37 -20.30
CA THR A 116 17.97 7.41 -19.32
C THR A 116 17.54 7.76 -17.90
N ASN A 117 17.61 6.78 -16.99
CA ASN A 117 17.52 7.03 -15.56
C ASN A 117 18.89 7.37 -14.92
N ASP A 118 18.89 7.56 -13.59
CA ASP A 118 20.08 7.85 -12.77
C ASP A 118 21.19 6.79 -12.92
N ALA A 119 20.85 5.57 -13.35
CA ALA A 119 21.77 4.45 -13.57
C ALA A 119 22.17 4.25 -15.07
N GLY A 120 21.79 5.17 -15.96
CA GLY A 120 22.10 5.09 -17.39
C GLY A 120 21.26 4.08 -18.18
N GLN A 121 20.24 3.47 -17.57
CA GLN A 121 19.34 2.51 -18.22
C GLN A 121 18.30 3.23 -19.07
N THR A 122 17.88 2.65 -20.20
CA THR A 122 16.87 3.19 -21.12
C THR A 122 15.51 2.48 -21.04
N GLU A 123 15.41 1.40 -20.28
CA GLU A 123 14.21 0.58 -20.13
C GLU A 123 14.23 -0.22 -18.81
N ALA A 124 13.05 -0.71 -18.41
CA ALA A 124 12.86 -1.61 -17.28
C ALA A 124 11.90 -2.75 -17.62
N GLN A 125 12.02 -3.85 -16.86
CA GLN A 125 10.98 -4.86 -16.71
C GLN A 125 10.45 -4.76 -15.27
N ILE A 126 9.13 -4.79 -15.09
CA ILE A 126 8.48 -4.71 -13.78
C ILE A 126 7.32 -5.72 -13.75
N SER A 127 7.20 -6.45 -12.63
CA SER A 127 6.06 -7.32 -12.33
C SER A 127 5.13 -6.62 -11.33
N PHE A 128 3.82 -6.78 -11.51
CA PHE A 128 2.76 -6.12 -10.74
C PHE A 128 1.71 -7.17 -10.32
N GLY A 129 1.80 -7.68 -9.10
CA GLY A 129 0.94 -8.76 -8.62
C GLY A 129 1.07 -10.05 -9.45
N THR A 130 0.20 -10.21 -10.46
CA THR A 130 0.28 -11.34 -11.42
C THR A 130 0.56 -10.91 -12.86
N GLY A 131 0.87 -9.62 -13.09
CA GLY A 131 1.17 -9.07 -14.41
C GLY A 131 2.65 -8.77 -14.61
N ASP A 132 3.09 -8.74 -15.87
CA ASP A 132 4.45 -8.38 -16.27
C ASP A 132 4.40 -7.30 -17.36
N ILE A 133 5.29 -6.30 -17.26
CA ILE A 133 5.51 -5.28 -18.30
C ILE A 133 7.00 -5.12 -18.58
N GLN A 134 7.37 -4.89 -19.85
CA GLN A 134 8.67 -4.34 -20.23
C GLN A 134 8.44 -3.01 -20.95
N GLY A 135 9.24 -1.97 -20.66
CA GLY A 135 9.00 -0.64 -21.21
C GLY A 135 10.20 0.27 -21.25
N ARG A 136 10.21 1.14 -22.27
CA ARG A 136 11.26 2.14 -22.50
C ARG A 136 10.97 3.42 -21.73
N PHE A 137 12.03 4.11 -21.34
CA PHE A 137 11.93 5.35 -20.59
C PHE A 137 11.72 6.54 -21.54
N VAL A 138 10.65 7.28 -21.28
CA VAL A 138 10.24 8.47 -22.04
C VAL A 138 10.12 9.64 -21.08
N ARG A 139 10.52 10.83 -21.52
CA ARG A 139 10.21 12.11 -20.87
C ARG A 139 9.24 12.88 -21.74
N ASP A 140 8.15 13.37 -21.14
CA ASP A 140 7.18 14.23 -21.81
C ASP A 140 6.48 15.16 -20.79
N LYS A 141 5.72 16.13 -21.29
CA LYS A 141 4.87 17.03 -20.51
C LYS A 141 3.60 16.30 -20.07
N LEU A 142 3.47 16.00 -18.78
CA LEU A 142 2.23 15.51 -18.17
C LEU A 142 1.40 16.70 -17.71
N CYS A 143 0.11 16.71 -18.03
CA CYS A 143 -0.87 17.66 -17.51
C CYS A 143 -1.94 16.94 -16.67
N LEU A 144 -2.20 17.49 -15.48
CA LEU A 144 -3.19 17.02 -14.50
C LEU A 144 -4.11 18.21 -14.17
N GLY A 145 -5.26 18.31 -14.83
CA GLY A 145 -6.19 19.44 -14.64
C GLY A 145 -5.53 20.80 -14.96
N LYS A 146 -5.19 21.57 -13.92
CA LYS A 146 -4.60 22.92 -14.05
C LYS A 146 -3.06 22.93 -14.10
N ILE A 147 -2.37 21.86 -13.70
CA ILE A 147 -0.89 21.81 -13.72
C ILE A 147 -0.37 21.06 -14.95
N CYS A 148 0.80 21.47 -15.45
CA CYS A 148 1.59 20.73 -16.43
C CYS A 148 3.06 20.73 -16.01
N GLN A 149 3.71 19.56 -16.02
CA GLN A 149 5.11 19.38 -15.59
C GLN A 149 5.80 18.33 -16.48
N PRO A 150 7.05 18.53 -16.92
CA PRO A 150 7.80 17.51 -17.65
C PRO A 150 8.28 16.40 -16.70
N VAL A 151 7.79 15.17 -16.93
CA VAL A 151 8.03 13.97 -16.12
C VAL A 151 8.65 12.86 -16.95
N ASN A 152 9.34 11.93 -16.30
CA ASN A 152 9.79 10.67 -16.90
C ASN A 152 8.77 9.58 -16.59
N PHE A 153 8.57 8.63 -17.50
CA PHE A 153 7.65 7.51 -17.33
C PHE A 153 8.07 6.31 -18.19
N ILE A 154 7.38 5.18 -17.99
CA ILE A 154 7.65 3.92 -18.69
C ILE A 154 6.59 3.72 -19.78
N ALA A 155 7.03 3.81 -21.04
CA ALA A 155 6.21 3.44 -22.19
C ALA A 155 6.38 1.93 -22.45
N SER A 156 5.45 1.11 -21.95
CA SER A 156 5.56 -0.35 -22.02
C SER A 156 5.39 -0.87 -23.44
N VAL A 157 6.37 -1.62 -23.93
CA VAL A 157 6.39 -2.28 -25.25
C VAL A 157 5.83 -3.70 -25.19
N THR A 158 5.71 -4.28 -23.99
CA THR A 158 4.97 -5.52 -23.73
C THR A 158 4.17 -5.38 -22.44
N GLN A 159 3.01 -6.06 -22.39
CA GLN A 159 2.21 -6.28 -21.19
C GLN A 159 1.61 -7.70 -21.24
N SER A 160 1.51 -8.38 -20.10
CA SER A 160 0.82 -9.67 -19.97
C SER A 160 -0.70 -9.55 -20.21
N ALA A 161 -1.37 -10.67 -20.51
CA ALA A 161 -2.84 -10.69 -20.63
C ALA A 161 -3.53 -10.48 -19.27
N GLU A 162 -3.18 -11.30 -18.27
CA GLU A 162 -3.61 -11.13 -16.89
C GLU A 162 -2.64 -10.15 -16.19
N PRO A 163 -3.09 -9.06 -15.53
CA PRO A 163 -4.46 -8.53 -15.42
C PRO A 163 -4.88 -7.56 -16.56
N PHE A 164 -3.94 -7.06 -17.37
CA PHE A 164 -4.12 -5.84 -18.18
C PHE A 164 -5.25 -5.92 -19.23
N GLU A 165 -5.48 -7.09 -19.85
CA GLU A 165 -6.59 -7.34 -20.80
C GLU A 165 -7.97 -7.11 -20.16
N ALA A 166 -8.09 -7.23 -18.84
CA ALA A 166 -9.37 -7.06 -18.13
C ALA A 166 -9.66 -5.62 -17.69
N THR A 167 -8.68 -4.71 -17.76
CA THR A 167 -8.79 -3.36 -17.18
C THR A 167 -9.62 -2.39 -18.05
N PRO A 168 -10.37 -1.44 -17.46
CA PRO A 168 -11.09 -0.39 -18.19
C PRO A 168 -10.31 0.94 -18.27
N PHE A 169 -9.05 0.94 -17.85
CA PHE A 169 -8.13 2.08 -17.86
C PHE A 169 -6.86 1.69 -18.61
N ASP A 170 -6.17 2.67 -19.18
CA ASP A 170 -5.04 2.46 -20.10
C ASP A 170 -3.72 2.19 -19.36
N GLY A 171 -3.56 2.64 -18.11
CA GLY A 171 -2.34 2.40 -17.32
C GLY A 171 -2.38 2.89 -15.86
N ILE A 172 -1.20 3.14 -15.30
CA ILE A 172 -0.96 3.39 -13.87
C ILE A 172 -0.18 4.70 -13.71
N LEU A 173 -0.58 5.55 -12.76
CA LEU A 173 0.19 6.73 -12.33
C LEU A 173 0.53 6.58 -10.85
N GLY A 174 1.77 6.14 -10.58
CA GLY A 174 2.31 5.97 -9.24
C GLY A 174 2.56 7.29 -8.51
N LEU A 175 2.11 7.34 -7.26
CA LEU A 175 2.14 8.48 -6.34
C LEU A 175 2.83 8.17 -5.00
N GLY A 176 3.42 6.97 -4.84
CA GLY A 176 4.34 6.62 -3.75
C GLY A 176 5.66 7.42 -3.81
N PHE A 177 6.67 7.03 -3.03
CA PHE A 177 7.94 7.76 -2.96
C PHE A 177 8.99 7.27 -3.97
N ARG A 178 10.11 8.01 -4.09
CA ARG A 178 11.19 7.75 -5.04
C ARG A 178 11.84 6.36 -4.91
N ASP A 179 11.80 5.74 -3.73
CA ASP A 179 12.25 4.34 -3.48
C ASP A 179 11.43 3.29 -4.27
N LEU A 180 10.26 3.67 -4.78
CA LEU A 180 9.39 2.87 -5.65
C LEU A 180 9.47 3.28 -7.13
N SER A 181 10.42 4.14 -7.50
CA SER A 181 10.55 4.73 -8.83
C SER A 181 11.86 4.34 -9.54
N MET A 182 11.92 4.50 -10.87
CA MET A 182 13.15 4.29 -11.64
C MET A 182 14.24 5.36 -11.44
N GLY A 183 14.00 6.40 -10.63
CA GLY A 183 14.98 7.44 -10.30
C GLY A 183 14.46 8.86 -10.52
N GLY A 184 15.39 9.80 -10.73
CA GLY A 184 15.10 11.23 -10.93
C GLY A 184 14.05 11.48 -12.00
N GLY A 185 13.02 12.27 -11.66
CA GLY A 185 11.94 12.65 -12.56
C GLY A 185 10.91 11.55 -12.89
N PHE A 186 11.11 10.30 -12.49
CA PHE A 186 10.10 9.22 -12.67
C PHE A 186 9.03 9.22 -11.59
N ASN A 187 9.35 9.73 -10.40
CA ASN A 187 8.39 9.86 -9.32
C ASN A 187 7.48 11.08 -9.54
N ILE A 188 6.26 10.83 -10.02
CA ILE A 188 5.31 11.91 -10.36
C ILE A 188 4.98 12.76 -9.15
N MET A 189 4.81 12.14 -7.97
CA MET A 189 4.48 12.86 -6.73
C MET A 189 5.59 13.84 -6.31
N GLU A 190 6.87 13.45 -6.40
CA GLU A 190 7.99 14.37 -6.20
C GLU A 190 7.89 15.56 -7.15
N GLU A 191 7.68 15.34 -8.45
CA GLU A 191 7.60 16.42 -9.44
C GLU A 191 6.41 17.36 -9.26
N ILE A 192 5.19 16.86 -9.01
CA ILE A 192 4.02 17.73 -8.83
C ILE A 192 3.99 18.42 -7.47
N SER A 193 4.59 17.84 -6.42
CA SER A 193 4.65 18.47 -5.09
C SER A 193 5.43 19.79 -5.06
N LYS A 194 6.26 20.03 -6.08
CA LYS A 194 7.01 21.27 -6.32
C LYS A 194 6.11 22.40 -6.84
N THR A 195 5.01 22.07 -7.54
CA THR A 195 4.16 23.04 -8.26
C THR A 195 2.75 23.20 -7.67
N ILE A 196 2.18 22.17 -7.05
CA ILE A 196 0.86 22.28 -6.40
C ILE A 196 0.93 23.06 -5.06
N PRO A 197 -0.13 23.81 -4.69
CA PRO A 197 -0.27 24.39 -3.36
C PRO A 197 -0.03 23.33 -2.28
N ASN A 198 0.68 23.71 -1.21
CA ASN A 198 1.00 22.84 -0.06
C ASN A 198 1.74 21.52 -0.37
N GLY A 199 2.01 21.19 -1.64
CA GLY A 199 2.54 19.88 -2.03
C GLY A 199 1.62 18.72 -1.63
N MET A 200 0.31 18.99 -1.52
CA MET A 200 -0.68 18.06 -0.99
C MET A 200 -1.65 17.60 -2.07
N ILE A 201 -2.00 16.32 -2.03
CA ILE A 201 -3.16 15.76 -2.75
C ILE A 201 -4.10 15.11 -1.75
N SER A 202 -5.37 14.91 -2.12
CA SER A 202 -6.32 14.14 -1.32
C SER A 202 -7.33 13.40 -2.18
N PHE A 203 -7.80 12.26 -1.65
CA PHE A 203 -8.80 11.41 -2.27
C PHE A 203 -10.08 11.40 -1.45
N ALA A 204 -11.21 11.48 -2.13
CA ALA A 204 -12.53 11.15 -1.60
C ALA A 204 -13.14 10.07 -2.51
N LEU A 205 -13.18 8.83 -2.04
CA LEU A 205 -13.67 7.68 -2.79
C LEU A 205 -15.07 7.28 -2.30
N THR A 206 -15.93 6.82 -3.19
CA THR A 206 -17.31 6.44 -2.88
C THR A 206 -17.80 5.30 -3.79
N ASP A 207 -18.72 4.48 -3.28
CA ASP A 207 -19.48 3.52 -4.09
C ASP A 207 -20.54 4.23 -4.95
N ASP A 208 -21.10 5.32 -4.45
CA ASP A 208 -22.21 6.06 -5.03
C ASP A 208 -21.83 7.52 -5.30
N GLY A 209 -21.98 7.96 -6.55
CA GLY A 209 -21.65 9.33 -6.98
C GLY A 209 -20.18 9.54 -7.39
N PRO A 210 -19.75 10.80 -7.61
CA PRO A 210 -18.42 11.11 -8.12
C PRO A 210 -17.34 10.93 -7.04
N SER A 211 -16.42 9.99 -7.26
CA SER A 211 -15.15 9.96 -6.52
C SER A 211 -14.21 11.04 -7.06
N SER A 212 -13.20 11.44 -6.29
CA SER A 212 -12.36 12.57 -6.67
C SER A 212 -10.94 12.53 -6.12
N LEU A 213 -10.00 13.05 -6.92
CA LEU A 213 -8.63 13.39 -6.55
C LEU A 213 -8.49 14.92 -6.58
N THR A 214 -8.24 15.53 -5.43
CA THR A 214 -8.02 16.98 -5.28
C THR A 214 -6.55 17.27 -5.07
N PHE A 215 -6.06 18.34 -5.69
CA PHE A 215 -4.70 18.85 -5.59
C PHE A 215 -4.72 20.20 -4.87
N GLY A 216 -3.67 20.50 -4.11
CA GLY A 216 -3.51 21.74 -3.35
C GLY A 216 -3.82 21.62 -1.86
N GLY A 217 -4.56 20.59 -1.44
CA GLY A 217 -5.10 20.44 -0.09
C GLY A 217 -6.18 19.36 -0.04
N TYR A 218 -7.18 19.54 0.81
CA TYR A 218 -8.38 18.68 0.88
C TYR A 218 -9.67 19.49 1.00
N ARG A 219 -10.73 19.01 0.35
CA ARG A 219 -12.04 19.66 0.34
C ARG A 219 -12.75 19.48 1.68
N LYS A 220 -12.78 20.55 2.48
CA LYS A 220 -13.44 20.58 3.80
C LYS A 220 -14.94 20.25 3.70
N ASP A 221 -15.60 20.58 2.58
CA ASP A 221 -17.01 20.27 2.35
C ASP A 221 -17.30 18.76 2.19
N LEU A 222 -16.29 17.93 1.88
CA LEU A 222 -16.41 16.47 1.79
C LEU A 222 -16.12 15.75 3.13
N CYS A 223 -15.74 16.49 4.17
CA CYS A 223 -15.41 15.95 5.48
C CYS A 223 -16.60 16.05 6.46
N ALA A 224 -16.74 15.04 7.33
CA ALA A 224 -17.67 14.98 8.46
C ALA A 224 -16.95 15.02 9.83
N SER A 225 -15.63 15.11 9.83
CA SER A 225 -14.79 15.29 11.03
C SER A 225 -13.61 16.22 10.72
N PRO A 226 -12.88 16.71 11.74
CA PRO A 226 -11.51 17.18 11.59
C PRO A 226 -10.58 16.09 11.04
N MET A 227 -9.40 16.50 10.57
CA MET A 227 -8.40 15.61 9.98
C MET A 227 -7.48 15.00 11.04
N VAL A 228 -7.44 13.67 11.14
CA VAL A 228 -6.52 12.93 12.01
C VAL A 228 -5.22 12.67 11.26
N TRP A 229 -4.16 13.39 11.63
CA TRP A 229 -2.85 13.33 10.97
C TRP A 229 -1.92 12.27 11.58
N ALA A 230 -1.20 11.56 10.71
CA ALA A 230 -0.16 10.60 11.04
C ALA A 230 1.13 10.89 10.26
N PRO A 231 2.31 10.97 10.91
CA PRO A 231 3.57 11.15 10.19
C PRO A 231 3.94 9.91 9.38
N VAL A 232 4.58 10.11 8.23
CA VAL A 232 5.16 9.03 7.43
C VAL A 232 6.38 8.47 8.15
N THR A 233 6.38 7.17 8.42
CA THR A 233 7.43 6.49 9.22
C THR A 233 8.63 6.06 8.38
N TYR A 234 8.41 5.66 7.12
CA TYR A 234 9.46 5.32 6.17
C TYR A 234 9.05 5.76 4.75
N PRO A 235 9.84 6.61 4.05
CA PRO A 235 9.44 7.23 2.79
C PRO A 235 9.67 6.31 1.58
N SER A 236 8.98 5.16 1.55
CA SER A 236 8.88 4.25 0.40
C SER A 236 7.44 4.17 -0.07
N TYR A 237 6.57 3.59 0.75
CA TYR A 237 5.12 3.74 0.65
C TYR A 237 4.68 4.98 1.43
N TRP A 238 3.41 5.36 1.31
CA TRP A 238 2.76 6.25 2.30
C TRP A 238 2.50 5.48 3.59
N GLN A 239 3.59 5.20 4.30
CA GLN A 239 3.65 4.30 5.44
C GLN A 239 3.42 5.06 6.76
N ILE A 240 2.44 4.63 7.55
CA ILE A 240 2.11 5.19 8.86
C ILE A 240 2.21 4.12 9.98
N ARG A 241 2.25 4.57 11.24
CA ARG A 241 2.18 3.69 12.42
C ARG A 241 0.74 3.57 12.92
N VAL A 242 0.22 2.35 13.00
CA VAL A 242 -1.01 2.02 13.75
C VAL A 242 -0.64 1.44 15.11
N GLY A 243 -1.21 2.00 16.18
CA GLY A 243 -0.84 1.64 17.57
C GLY A 243 -1.32 0.26 18.01
N ASP A 244 -2.53 -0.13 17.60
CA ASP A 244 -3.11 -1.47 17.70
C ASP A 244 -4.36 -1.53 16.79
N ILE A 245 -4.78 -2.74 16.44
CA ILE A 245 -6.11 -2.98 15.87
C ILE A 245 -7.09 -3.19 17.03
N THR A 246 -8.32 -2.71 16.89
CA THR A 246 -9.35 -2.77 17.93
C THR A 246 -10.63 -3.39 17.38
N LEU A 247 -11.40 -4.05 18.25
CA LEU A 247 -12.76 -4.51 17.97
C LEU A 247 -13.72 -3.83 18.93
N ASN A 248 -14.69 -3.07 18.42
CA ASN A 248 -15.57 -2.20 19.22
C ASN A 248 -14.77 -1.29 20.18
N ASN A 249 -13.76 -0.60 19.63
CA ASN A 249 -12.80 0.26 20.36
C ASN A 249 -11.99 -0.43 21.47
N ARG A 250 -12.03 -1.76 21.59
CA ARG A 250 -11.21 -2.53 22.54
C ARG A 250 -9.97 -3.09 21.84
N LYS A 251 -8.79 -2.81 22.42
CA LYS A 251 -7.50 -3.32 21.94
C LYS A 251 -7.50 -4.85 21.77
N THR A 252 -6.94 -5.30 20.66
CA THR A 252 -6.75 -6.73 20.36
C THR A 252 -5.37 -7.23 20.79
N ASN A 253 -4.39 -6.33 20.88
CA ASN A 253 -2.95 -6.63 20.98
C ASN A 253 -2.46 -7.51 19.81
N LEU A 254 -2.97 -7.26 18.60
CA LEU A 254 -2.48 -7.87 17.36
C LEU A 254 -1.21 -7.18 16.86
N CYS A 255 -1.08 -5.87 17.09
CA CYS A 255 0.18 -5.17 16.84
C CYS A 255 1.18 -5.39 17.98
N PRO A 256 2.50 -5.41 17.69
CA PRO A 256 3.53 -5.39 18.72
C PRO A 256 3.55 -4.03 19.46
N ALA A 257 4.37 -3.88 20.50
CA ALA A 257 4.35 -2.70 21.37
C ALA A 257 4.70 -1.39 20.63
N GLU A 258 5.59 -1.48 19.64
CA GLU A 258 5.96 -0.44 18.69
C GLU A 258 4.88 -0.12 17.65
N GLY A 259 3.81 -0.91 17.57
CA GLY A 259 2.70 -0.76 16.63
C GLY A 259 2.95 -1.38 15.26
N CYS A 260 1.87 -1.64 14.52
CA CYS A 260 1.94 -2.10 13.13
C CYS A 260 2.39 -0.95 12.21
N GLN A 261 3.12 -1.29 11.14
CA GLN A 261 3.28 -0.39 9.98
C GLN A 261 2.14 -0.62 9.00
N VAL A 262 1.67 0.44 8.34
CA VAL A 262 0.57 0.38 7.36
C VAL A 262 0.89 1.25 6.14
N ALA A 263 0.87 0.67 4.94
CA ALA A 263 0.87 1.43 3.69
C ALA A 263 -0.56 1.89 3.34
N VAL A 264 -0.71 3.15 2.96
CA VAL A 264 -1.99 3.72 2.51
C VAL A 264 -2.01 3.72 0.99
N ASP A 265 -2.82 2.85 0.38
CA ASP A 265 -2.72 2.49 -1.04
C ASP A 265 -4.05 2.60 -1.81
N THR A 266 -4.17 3.63 -2.65
CA THR A 266 -5.31 3.85 -3.56
C THR A 266 -5.38 2.86 -4.75
N GLY A 267 -4.35 2.04 -4.98
CA GLY A 267 -4.35 0.95 -5.95
C GLY A 267 -4.95 -0.36 -5.44
N THR A 268 -4.94 -0.61 -4.12
CA THR A 268 -5.40 -1.88 -3.53
C THR A 268 -6.91 -1.87 -3.27
N SER A 269 -7.63 -2.85 -3.84
CA SER A 269 -9.10 -2.95 -3.74
C SER A 269 -9.63 -3.59 -2.44
N MET A 270 -8.79 -3.77 -1.42
CA MET A 270 -9.06 -4.53 -0.19
C MET A 270 -8.23 -3.96 0.98
N LEU A 271 -8.48 -4.44 2.20
CA LEU A 271 -7.45 -4.41 3.25
C LEU A 271 -6.45 -5.54 3.01
N ALA A 272 -5.20 -5.38 3.45
CA ALA A 272 -4.25 -6.50 3.49
C ALA A 272 -3.33 -6.44 4.71
N GLY A 273 -2.60 -7.52 4.96
CA GLY A 273 -1.52 -7.54 5.95
C GLY A 273 -0.91 -8.94 6.14
N PRO A 274 0.02 -9.08 7.11
CA PRO A 274 0.77 -10.30 7.31
C PRO A 274 -0.14 -11.50 7.60
N THR A 275 0.17 -12.65 7.00
CA THR A 275 -0.73 -13.81 6.93
C THR A 275 -1.21 -14.26 8.32
N ASN A 276 -0.31 -14.30 9.32
CA ASN A 276 -0.65 -14.67 10.69
C ASN A 276 -1.62 -13.68 11.35
N LEU A 277 -1.39 -12.37 11.20
CA LEU A 277 -2.21 -11.34 11.83
C LEU A 277 -3.58 -11.19 11.14
N VAL A 278 -3.63 -11.38 9.82
CA VAL A 278 -4.89 -11.42 9.05
C VAL A 278 -5.72 -12.65 9.42
N GLN A 279 -5.12 -13.82 9.57
CA GLN A 279 -5.80 -15.03 10.04
C GLN A 279 -6.35 -14.84 11.47
N GLU A 280 -5.55 -14.27 12.38
CA GLU A 280 -5.99 -14.05 13.76
C GLU A 280 -7.10 -12.98 13.86
N LEU A 281 -6.99 -11.86 13.13
CA LEU A 281 -8.06 -10.86 13.04
C LEU A 281 -9.35 -11.47 12.47
N SER A 282 -9.24 -12.22 11.38
CA SER A 282 -10.39 -12.88 10.74
C SER A 282 -11.06 -13.90 11.67
N GLY A 283 -10.28 -14.66 12.45
CA GLY A 283 -10.79 -15.57 13.47
C GLY A 283 -11.41 -14.88 14.68
N ARG A 284 -10.93 -13.69 15.05
CA ARG A 284 -11.51 -12.85 16.12
C ARG A 284 -12.80 -12.14 15.69
N VAL A 285 -12.94 -11.78 14.42
CA VAL A 285 -14.15 -11.16 13.84
C VAL A 285 -15.19 -12.20 13.44
N ASN A 286 -14.75 -13.35 12.91
CA ASN A 286 -15.55 -14.53 12.59
C ASN A 286 -16.82 -14.24 11.76
N VAL A 287 -16.67 -13.65 10.57
CA VAL A 287 -17.79 -13.45 9.64
C VAL A 287 -18.31 -14.81 9.16
N ALA A 288 -19.59 -15.08 9.40
CA ALA A 288 -20.23 -16.31 8.94
C ALA A 288 -20.44 -16.23 7.40
N PRO A 289 -20.03 -17.24 6.62
CA PRO A 289 -20.15 -17.21 5.16
C PRO A 289 -21.58 -17.07 4.63
N ASP A 290 -22.58 -17.46 5.42
CA ASP A 290 -24.02 -17.36 5.13
C ASP A 290 -24.65 -16.03 5.59
N CYS A 291 -23.83 -15.05 6.00
CA CYS A 291 -24.25 -13.78 6.59
C CYS A 291 -25.06 -13.88 7.90
N SER A 292 -25.20 -15.06 8.51
CA SER A 292 -26.10 -15.28 9.66
C SER A 292 -25.79 -14.43 10.89
N ASN A 293 -24.53 -14.02 11.08
CA ASN A 293 -24.11 -13.13 12.17
C ASN A 293 -23.84 -11.67 11.75
N TYR A 294 -24.16 -11.27 10.51
CA TYR A 294 -23.79 -9.97 9.95
C TYR A 294 -24.20 -8.78 10.85
N ALA A 295 -25.39 -8.84 11.44
CA ALA A 295 -25.94 -7.79 12.31
C ALA A 295 -25.31 -7.72 13.72
N SER A 296 -24.44 -8.66 14.11
CA SER A 296 -23.72 -8.67 15.39
C SER A 296 -22.20 -8.57 15.26
N LEU A 297 -21.71 -8.31 14.04
CA LEU A 297 -20.28 -8.10 13.77
C LEU A 297 -19.75 -6.83 14.45
N PRO A 298 -18.50 -6.84 14.93
CA PRO A 298 -17.88 -5.68 15.58
C PRO A 298 -17.49 -4.59 14.57
N SER A 299 -17.35 -3.36 15.04
CA SER A 299 -16.53 -2.36 14.34
C SER A 299 -15.05 -2.76 14.41
N ILE A 300 -14.31 -2.59 13.31
CA ILE A 300 -12.86 -2.77 13.26
C ILE A 300 -12.22 -1.38 13.27
N GLY A 301 -11.50 -1.07 14.35
CA GLY A 301 -10.91 0.25 14.58
C GLY A 301 -9.40 0.24 14.58
N PHE A 302 -8.77 1.17 13.87
CA PHE A 302 -7.32 1.29 13.80
C PHE A 302 -6.83 2.46 14.66
N GLN A 303 -5.98 2.22 15.65
CA GLN A 303 -5.42 3.31 16.45
C GLN A 303 -4.42 4.14 15.62
N VAL A 304 -4.77 5.39 15.33
CA VAL A 304 -3.90 6.40 14.71
C VAL A 304 -3.68 7.53 15.72
N GLY A 305 -2.45 7.64 16.24
CA GLY A 305 -2.14 8.57 17.32
C GLY A 305 -2.92 8.26 18.61
N ASP A 306 -3.69 9.24 19.08
CA ASP A 306 -4.63 9.16 20.20
C ASP A 306 -6.10 8.98 19.77
N ARG A 307 -6.34 8.67 18.49
CA ARG A 307 -7.66 8.36 17.92
C ARG A 307 -7.76 6.91 17.47
N VAL A 308 -8.98 6.39 17.40
CA VAL A 308 -9.31 5.12 16.74
C VAL A 308 -10.22 5.43 15.56
N LEU A 309 -9.80 5.04 14.36
CA LEU A 309 -10.54 5.22 13.10
C LEU A 309 -11.31 3.93 12.79
N ASN A 310 -12.64 3.96 12.86
CA ASN A 310 -13.49 2.77 12.78
C ASN A 310 -14.12 2.54 11.41
N LEU A 311 -14.05 1.29 10.94
CA LEU A 311 -14.87 0.72 9.87
C LEU A 311 -16.04 -0.05 10.47
N ARG A 312 -17.24 0.14 9.92
CA ARG A 312 -18.43 -0.65 10.23
C ARG A 312 -18.49 -1.96 9.42
N PRO A 313 -19.31 -2.95 9.80
CA PRO A 313 -19.50 -4.19 9.01
C PRO A 313 -19.89 -3.97 7.54
N ASP A 314 -20.62 -2.90 7.20
CA ASP A 314 -20.95 -2.53 5.81
C ASP A 314 -19.76 -1.99 5.00
N GLU A 315 -18.65 -1.67 5.66
CA GLU A 315 -17.48 -1.03 5.04
C GLU A 315 -16.32 -2.02 4.83
N TYR A 316 -16.24 -3.08 5.65
CA TYR A 316 -15.21 -4.13 5.57
C TYR A 316 -15.71 -5.53 5.17
N VAL A 317 -17.02 -5.76 4.95
CA VAL A 317 -17.56 -7.06 4.50
C VAL A 317 -18.18 -6.92 3.11
N ASP A 318 -17.73 -7.73 2.15
CA ASP A 318 -18.43 -7.91 0.88
C ASP A 318 -19.62 -8.86 1.12
N ASN A 319 -20.83 -8.30 1.06
CA ASN A 319 -22.10 -8.98 1.31
C ASN A 319 -22.91 -9.05 0.00
N ASP A 320 -22.93 -10.22 -0.64
CA ASP A 320 -23.77 -10.47 -1.82
C ASP A 320 -25.21 -10.80 -1.38
N LYS A 321 -25.97 -9.75 -1.08
CA LYS A 321 -27.44 -9.78 -0.86
C LYS A 321 -27.89 -10.74 0.25
N ASN A 322 -27.10 -10.87 1.31
CA ASN A 322 -27.26 -11.82 2.41
C ASN A 322 -27.22 -13.30 1.96
N THR A 323 -26.59 -13.62 0.83
CA THR A 323 -26.39 -15.01 0.36
C THR A 323 -24.95 -15.49 0.55
N PHE A 324 -23.98 -14.57 0.50
CA PHE A 324 -22.59 -14.83 0.84
C PHE A 324 -21.96 -13.61 1.49
N CYS A 325 -21.23 -13.82 2.59
CA CYS A 325 -20.47 -12.78 3.29
C CYS A 325 -19.00 -13.17 3.44
N SER A 326 -18.10 -12.22 3.14
CA SER A 326 -16.66 -12.37 3.41
C SER A 326 -16.03 -11.05 3.79
N MET A 327 -15.01 -11.08 4.64
CA MET A 327 -14.23 -9.87 4.94
C MET A 327 -13.43 -9.45 3.71
N SER A 328 -13.46 -8.16 3.38
CA SER A 328 -12.65 -7.52 2.34
C SER A 328 -11.19 -7.34 2.79
N ILE A 329 -10.59 -8.38 3.39
CA ILE A 329 -9.18 -8.44 3.81
C ILE A 329 -8.49 -9.65 3.16
N MET A 330 -7.24 -9.47 2.74
CA MET A 330 -6.40 -10.53 2.19
C MET A 330 -5.10 -10.70 2.98
N ALA A 331 -4.57 -11.92 2.98
CA ALA A 331 -3.23 -12.19 3.49
C ALA A 331 -2.19 -11.81 2.43
N LEU A 332 -1.19 -11.03 2.83
CA LEU A 332 -0.04 -10.68 1.99
C LEU A 332 1.19 -10.37 2.87
N ASP A 333 2.24 -11.16 2.71
CA ASP A 333 3.49 -11.00 3.44
C ASP A 333 4.52 -10.20 2.61
N VAL A 334 4.46 -8.87 2.71
CA VAL A 334 5.45 -7.99 2.05
C VAL A 334 6.85 -8.28 2.60
N PRO A 335 7.86 -8.60 1.76
CA PRO A 335 9.17 -9.04 2.23
C PRO A 335 10.03 -7.90 2.82
N PRO A 336 10.99 -8.22 3.72
CA PRO A 336 12.03 -7.28 4.14
C PRO A 336 12.85 -6.78 2.94
N PRO A 337 13.35 -5.52 2.96
CA PRO A 337 13.29 -4.56 4.06
C PRO A 337 11.99 -3.74 4.13
N LYS A 338 11.01 -4.00 3.24
CA LYS A 338 9.83 -3.16 3.06
C LYS A 338 8.67 -3.53 3.99
N GLY A 339 8.45 -4.82 4.24
CA GLY A 339 7.50 -5.30 5.25
C GLY A 339 8.18 -5.88 6.51
N PRO A 340 7.38 -6.38 7.46
CA PRO A 340 5.93 -6.60 7.38
C PRO A 340 5.12 -5.31 7.53
N LEU A 341 4.04 -5.16 6.76
CA LEU A 341 3.09 -4.06 6.86
C LEU A 341 1.64 -4.50 6.53
N PHE A 342 0.67 -3.79 7.08
CA PHE A 342 -0.73 -3.83 6.64
C PHE A 342 -0.96 -2.83 5.49
N ILE A 343 -2.11 -2.93 4.82
CA ILE A 343 -2.48 -2.06 3.70
C ILE A 343 -3.90 -1.54 3.88
N PHE A 344 -4.07 -0.22 3.81
CA PHE A 344 -5.35 0.47 3.76
C PHE A 344 -5.70 0.80 2.31
N GLY A 345 -6.44 -0.11 1.68
CA GLY A 345 -7.06 0.09 0.38
C GLY A 345 -8.53 0.51 0.47
N ASP A 346 -9.29 0.27 -0.61
CA ASP A 346 -10.69 0.69 -0.82
C ASP A 346 -11.63 0.58 0.39
N PRO A 347 -11.63 -0.48 1.23
CA PRO A 347 -12.50 -0.55 2.42
C PRO A 347 -12.29 0.60 3.41
N PHE A 348 -11.04 1.07 3.56
CA PHE A 348 -10.68 2.18 4.44
C PHE A 348 -10.79 3.53 3.72
N LEU A 349 -10.32 3.59 2.47
CA LEU A 349 -10.24 4.85 1.70
C LEU A 349 -11.60 5.40 1.22
N ARG A 350 -12.66 4.59 1.24
CA ARG A 350 -14.05 5.05 1.07
C ARG A 350 -14.65 5.64 2.35
N ARG A 351 -14.22 5.16 3.53
CA ARG A 351 -14.70 5.65 4.83
C ARG A 351 -14.10 7.02 5.16
N PHE A 352 -12.85 7.24 4.78
CA PHE A 352 -12.09 8.44 5.14
C PHE A 352 -11.60 9.21 3.90
N VAL A 353 -11.97 10.49 3.80
CA VAL A 353 -11.27 11.45 2.95
C VAL A 353 -9.81 11.46 3.40
N THR A 354 -8.91 11.08 2.50
CA THR A 354 -7.52 10.77 2.81
C THR A 354 -6.60 11.77 2.13
N ALA A 355 -5.83 12.52 2.91
CA ALA A 355 -4.91 13.56 2.44
C ALA A 355 -3.45 13.10 2.53
N PHE A 356 -2.66 13.32 1.48
CA PHE A 356 -1.26 12.94 1.37
C PHE A 356 -0.40 14.21 1.23
N ASP A 357 0.30 14.57 2.30
CA ASP A 357 1.07 15.81 2.44
C ASP A 357 2.56 15.53 2.22
N LYS A 358 3.05 15.85 1.01
CA LYS A 358 4.42 15.54 0.59
C LYS A 358 5.45 16.56 1.09
N LYS A 359 5.02 17.72 1.61
CA LYS A 359 5.91 18.74 2.21
C LYS A 359 6.13 18.48 3.70
N LYS A 360 5.08 18.15 4.46
CA LYS A 360 5.16 17.84 5.89
C LYS A 360 5.28 16.34 6.20
N MET A 361 5.35 15.50 5.15
CA MET A 361 5.59 14.05 5.24
C MET A 361 4.59 13.36 6.16
N ARG A 362 3.29 13.54 5.87
CA ARG A 362 2.18 13.02 6.69
C ARG A 362 0.98 12.58 5.84
N VAL A 363 0.17 11.67 6.40
CA VAL A 363 -1.13 11.29 5.85
C VAL A 363 -2.22 11.73 6.84
N GLY A 364 -3.33 12.27 6.34
CA GLY A 364 -4.46 12.71 7.14
C GLY A 364 -5.73 11.93 6.79
N PHE A 365 -6.57 11.66 7.79
CA PHE A 365 -7.86 10.99 7.62
C PHE A 365 -9.01 11.77 8.26
N ALA A 366 -10.04 12.12 7.49
CA ALA A 366 -11.28 12.69 7.98
C ALA A 366 -12.46 11.83 7.52
N VAL A 367 -13.47 11.60 8.37
CA VAL A 367 -14.65 10.80 7.98
C VAL A 367 -15.31 11.43 6.76
N ALA A 368 -15.68 10.64 5.75
CA ALA A 368 -16.34 11.17 4.56
C ALA A 368 -17.77 11.67 4.86
N LYS A 369 -18.21 12.68 4.10
CA LYS A 369 -19.56 13.26 4.19
C LYS A 369 -20.63 12.18 4.04
N GLY A 370 -21.62 12.19 4.93
CA GLY A 370 -22.68 11.19 4.98
C GLY A 370 -22.31 9.89 5.72
N LEU A 371 -21.03 9.63 5.98
CA LEU A 371 -20.57 8.47 6.77
C LEU A 371 -20.30 8.81 8.24
N GLY A 372 -20.47 10.07 8.65
CA GLY A 372 -20.30 10.55 10.01
C GLY A 372 -21.21 9.89 11.05
N GLY A 373 -20.70 9.69 12.26
CA GLY A 373 -21.40 9.12 13.40
C GLY A 373 -20.50 9.06 14.64
N ASN A 374 -21.10 8.88 15.82
CA ASN A 374 -20.37 8.79 17.11
C ASN A 374 -19.47 7.54 17.21
N ASP A 375 -19.62 6.59 16.28
CA ASP A 375 -18.80 5.41 16.10
C ASP A 375 -17.54 5.66 15.26
N ALA A 376 -17.57 6.63 14.34
CA ALA A 376 -16.62 6.72 13.23
C ALA A 376 -15.18 7.05 13.65
N ILE A 377 -15.02 7.96 14.62
CA ILE A 377 -13.77 8.24 15.30
C ILE A 377 -14.02 8.22 16.80
N ALA A 378 -13.23 7.42 17.54
CA ALA A 378 -13.23 7.43 18.99
C ALA A 378 -11.94 8.05 19.53
N ASP A 379 -12.08 8.91 20.54
CA ASP A 379 -10.97 9.42 21.33
C ASP A 379 -10.44 8.32 22.26
N LEU A 380 -9.12 8.12 22.30
CA LEU A 380 -8.49 7.35 23.37
C LEU A 380 -8.41 8.21 24.64
N GLU A 381 -9.57 8.39 25.29
CA GLU A 381 -9.66 9.01 26.60
C GLU A 381 -8.67 8.40 27.60
N LYS A 382 -8.28 9.18 28.60
CA LYS A 382 -7.34 8.82 29.67
C LYS A 382 -7.99 7.83 30.66
N GLY A 383 -8.34 6.64 30.18
CA GLY A 383 -9.17 5.61 30.85
C GLY A 383 -8.55 4.91 32.06
N ALA A 384 -7.70 5.59 32.83
CA ALA A 384 -7.15 5.11 34.09
C ALA A 384 -7.99 5.56 35.31
N ASP A 385 -8.41 6.83 35.35
CA ASP A 385 -8.94 7.46 36.57
C ASP A 385 -10.48 7.40 36.74
N ALA A 386 -11.19 6.73 35.83
CA ALA A 386 -12.64 6.48 35.95
C ALA A 386 -13.00 5.40 37.00
N ARG A 387 -12.27 5.33 38.13
CA ARG A 387 -12.46 4.33 39.20
C ARG A 387 -12.28 4.86 40.63
N THR A 388 -13.00 5.92 41.04
CA THR A 388 -13.72 5.99 42.35
C THR A 388 -14.38 7.34 42.62
N SER A 389 -15.72 7.41 42.55
CA SER A 389 -16.48 8.50 43.22
C SER A 389 -18.00 8.27 43.38
N SER A 390 -18.53 7.05 43.20
CA SER A 390 -19.96 6.76 43.48
C SER A 390 -20.26 6.69 44.99
N LYS A 391 -20.11 7.82 45.68
CA LYS A 391 -20.55 8.03 47.06
C LYS A 391 -22.04 8.32 47.07
N ARG A 392 -22.83 7.34 47.54
CA ARG A 392 -24.27 7.47 47.80
C ARG A 392 -24.52 8.55 48.86
N ASN A 393 -24.93 9.75 48.45
CA ASN A 393 -25.48 10.76 49.34
C ASN A 393 -26.97 10.47 49.58
N LEU A 394 -27.25 9.60 50.55
CA LEU A 394 -28.61 9.37 51.05
C LEU A 394 -29.01 10.54 51.97
N SER A 395 -29.70 11.55 51.41
CA SER A 395 -30.23 12.68 52.18
C SER A 395 -31.75 12.56 52.32
N THR A 396 -32.23 12.47 53.56
CA THR A 396 -33.66 12.42 53.87
C THR A 396 -34.29 13.81 53.87
N LYS A 397 -35.54 13.91 53.43
CA LYS A 397 -36.53 14.89 53.90
C LYS A 397 -37.94 14.34 53.69
N ARG A 398 -38.89 14.86 54.46
CA ARG A 398 -40.23 14.29 54.66
C ARG A 398 -41.34 15.22 54.17
N ASP A 399 -42.51 14.61 53.98
CA ASP A 399 -43.88 15.11 54.20
C ASP A 399 -44.26 16.52 53.68
N ALA A 400 -45.08 16.53 52.62
CA ALA A 400 -46.32 17.31 52.58
C ALA A 400 -47.27 16.74 51.51
N ASN A 401 -48.57 16.68 51.81
CA ASN A 401 -49.65 16.32 50.87
C ASN A 401 -50.86 17.23 51.16
N PRO A 402 -51.55 17.74 50.12
CA PRO A 402 -53.01 17.69 50.10
C PRO A 402 -53.57 17.26 48.71
N VAL A 403 -54.37 16.19 48.58
CA VAL A 403 -55.82 16.03 48.92
C VAL A 403 -56.75 16.25 47.70
N LEU A 404 -57.38 15.14 47.25
CA LEU A 404 -58.64 14.99 46.48
C LEU A 404 -58.72 15.61 45.05
N THR A 405 -59.39 15.00 44.06
CA THR A 405 -60.74 14.39 44.08
C THR A 405 -60.89 12.99 43.43
N GLU A 406 -62.00 12.31 43.74
CA GLU A 406 -62.51 11.05 43.16
C GLU A 406 -63.17 11.28 41.76
N ASP A 407 -63.65 10.31 40.96
CA ASP A 407 -63.75 8.82 41.04
C ASP A 407 -63.53 8.24 39.58
N PHE A 408 -64.00 7.08 39.03
CA PHE A 408 -65.00 6.07 39.42
C PHE A 408 -64.70 4.62 38.92
N ARG A 409 -65.69 3.75 39.13
CA ARG A 409 -65.87 2.32 38.78
C ARG A 409 -65.30 1.82 37.43
N LYS A 410 -64.71 0.61 37.30
CA LYS A 410 -65.28 -0.79 37.43
C LYS A 410 -66.33 -1.11 36.33
N THR A 411 -66.36 -2.26 35.64
CA THR A 411 -66.08 -3.68 36.03
C THR A 411 -65.68 -4.63 34.86
N ARG A 412 -64.99 -5.75 35.20
CA ARG A 412 -65.11 -7.18 34.77
C ARG A 412 -65.90 -7.56 33.48
N GLY A 413 -65.55 -8.62 32.73
CA GLY A 413 -64.49 -9.66 32.87
C GLY A 413 -64.90 -11.03 32.26
N THR A 414 -64.15 -12.11 32.56
CA THR A 414 -64.44 -13.57 32.30
C THR A 414 -64.35 -14.07 30.83
N ASP A 415 -63.93 -15.30 30.48
CA ASP A 415 -63.37 -16.43 31.27
C ASP A 415 -62.45 -17.40 30.44
N SER A 416 -61.85 -18.36 31.17
CA SER A 416 -61.13 -19.63 30.91
C SER A 416 -61.44 -20.44 29.61
N THR A 417 -60.62 -21.39 29.12
CA THR A 417 -60.07 -22.65 29.72
C THR A 417 -59.02 -23.29 28.76
N SER A 418 -58.28 -24.40 29.01
CA SER A 418 -57.60 -25.03 30.19
C SER A 418 -56.80 -26.31 29.73
N ARG A 419 -56.07 -26.98 30.65
CA ARG A 419 -55.34 -28.30 30.52
C ARG A 419 -53.92 -28.24 29.89
N ILE A 420 -52.78 -28.62 30.50
CA ILE A 420 -52.35 -29.44 31.69
C ILE A 420 -51.96 -30.90 31.36
N LEU A 421 -50.94 -31.43 32.08
CA LEU A 421 -50.37 -32.81 32.17
C LEU A 421 -49.15 -33.09 31.25
N THR A 422 -48.04 -33.74 31.67
CA THR A 422 -47.56 -34.21 33.01
C THR A 422 -46.04 -34.43 33.04
N ASP A 423 -45.45 -34.52 34.25
CA ASP A 423 -44.06 -34.92 34.52
C ASP A 423 -43.72 -36.40 34.25
N LEU A 424 -42.43 -36.72 34.17
CA LEU A 424 -41.85 -37.96 34.75
C LEU A 424 -40.31 -37.85 34.91
N SER A 425 -39.71 -38.71 35.75
CA SER A 425 -38.34 -38.52 36.24
C SER A 425 -37.52 -39.81 36.49
N SER A 426 -36.19 -39.68 36.39
CA SER A 426 -35.13 -40.46 37.07
C SER A 426 -34.51 -41.72 36.41
N SER A 427 -33.24 -41.96 36.82
CA SER A 427 -32.58 -43.27 37.03
C SER A 427 -31.75 -43.96 35.92
N ILE A 428 -30.43 -43.71 35.95
CA ILE A 428 -29.31 -44.69 36.10
C ILE A 428 -29.35 -46.00 35.27
N ASN A 429 -28.34 -46.22 34.38
CA ASN A 429 -27.28 -47.23 34.61
C ASN A 429 -26.04 -47.11 33.68
N SER A 430 -25.00 -47.92 33.95
CA SER A 430 -23.64 -47.90 33.37
C SER A 430 -23.38 -48.81 32.14
N GLY A 431 -22.33 -48.54 31.34
CA GLY A 431 -21.86 -49.47 30.29
C GLY A 431 -20.47 -49.20 29.67
N ALA A 432 -19.43 -49.85 30.23
CA ALA A 432 -18.15 -50.33 29.67
C ALA A 432 -17.28 -49.53 28.64
N SER A 433 -15.95 -49.73 28.76
CA SER A 433 -14.88 -49.38 27.78
C SER A 433 -14.10 -50.67 27.39
N PRO A 434 -13.43 -50.75 26.23
CA PRO A 434 -11.97 -50.47 26.11
C PRO A 434 -11.61 -49.73 24.79
N GLY A 435 -10.36 -49.36 24.44
CA GLY A 435 -9.06 -49.40 25.12
C GLY A 435 -7.87 -49.22 24.13
N ASN A 436 -6.66 -48.91 24.63
CA ASN A 436 -5.38 -48.67 23.91
C ASN A 436 -5.26 -47.39 23.03
N GLY A 437 -4.09 -46.74 22.88
CA GLY A 437 -2.87 -46.83 23.72
C GLY A 437 -1.52 -46.49 23.03
N SER A 438 -0.91 -45.35 23.41
CA SER A 438 0.52 -44.98 23.18
C SER A 438 0.97 -44.73 21.71
N SER A 439 2.12 -44.13 21.37
CA SER A 439 3.24 -43.55 22.17
C SER A 439 3.89 -42.36 21.43
N SER A 440 4.85 -41.66 22.05
CA SER A 440 5.54 -40.47 21.51
C SER A 440 7.08 -40.58 21.59
N VAL A 441 7.80 -40.21 20.52
CA VAL A 441 9.28 -40.04 20.50
C VAL A 441 9.65 -38.89 19.53
N PRO A 442 10.61 -37.99 19.86
CA PRO A 442 11.02 -36.86 19.01
C PRO A 442 12.22 -37.17 18.08
N VAL A 443 12.59 -36.21 17.23
CA VAL A 443 13.83 -36.22 16.42
C VAL A 443 14.60 -34.90 16.60
N GLU A 444 15.93 -34.99 16.49
CA GLU A 444 16.93 -34.00 16.90
C GLU A 444 17.40 -33.08 15.74
N VAL A 445 18.03 -31.94 16.06
CA VAL A 445 18.52 -30.95 15.10
C VAL A 445 20.02 -30.70 15.30
N LEU A 446 20.81 -30.70 14.21
CA LEU A 446 22.21 -30.27 14.20
C LEU A 446 22.48 -29.27 13.04
N PRO A 447 23.24 -28.19 13.27
CA PRO A 447 23.56 -27.19 12.25
C PRO A 447 24.91 -27.44 11.56
N LEU A 448 25.14 -26.77 10.43
CA LEU A 448 26.47 -26.59 9.84
C LEU A 448 26.63 -25.18 9.22
N SER A 449 27.88 -24.76 9.03
CA SER A 449 28.29 -23.35 9.00
C SER A 449 28.53 -22.74 7.61
N ALA A 450 28.56 -21.40 7.56
CA ALA A 450 28.84 -20.59 6.37
C ALA A 450 30.30 -20.06 6.33
N GLY A 451 30.73 -19.57 5.16
CA GLY A 451 32.00 -18.85 4.99
C GLY A 451 32.10 -18.04 3.69
N MET A 452 32.35 -16.73 3.83
CA MET A 452 33.24 -15.80 3.08
C MET A 452 33.53 -16.03 1.57
N MET A 453 33.71 -15.04 0.68
CA MET A 453 33.61 -13.55 0.68
C MET A 453 33.70 -13.03 -0.80
N HIS A 454 33.41 -11.74 -1.05
CA HIS A 454 33.89 -10.79 -2.11
C HIS A 454 34.66 -11.26 -3.39
N SER A 455 34.61 -10.61 -4.57
CA SER A 455 33.92 -9.39 -5.08
C SER A 455 34.06 -9.20 -6.61
N ASP A 456 33.22 -8.33 -7.20
CA ASP A 456 33.37 -7.43 -8.38
C ASP A 456 33.83 -7.90 -9.80
N SER A 457 32.87 -7.79 -10.73
CA SER A 457 32.85 -7.03 -12.02
C SER A 457 33.91 -7.19 -13.17
N PRO A 458 33.53 -6.93 -14.45
CA PRO A 458 34.26 -7.41 -15.65
C PRO A 458 34.66 -6.34 -16.69
N PRO A 459 35.28 -6.74 -17.83
CA PRO A 459 34.94 -6.11 -19.12
C PRO A 459 34.87 -7.04 -20.37
N THR A 460 33.79 -6.83 -21.15
CA THR A 460 33.63 -6.80 -22.64
C THR A 460 34.42 -7.67 -23.65
N MET A 461 33.65 -8.21 -24.62
CA MET A 461 33.95 -8.43 -26.06
C MET A 461 35.07 -9.42 -26.44
N ALA A 462 35.13 -9.99 -27.67
CA ALA A 462 34.26 -9.91 -28.87
C ALA A 462 33.97 -11.37 -29.36
N SER A 463 33.59 -11.73 -30.60
CA SER A 463 33.18 -11.11 -31.89
C SER A 463 32.56 -12.21 -32.78
N TYR A 464 31.75 -11.89 -33.81
CA TYR A 464 31.73 -12.64 -35.09
C TYR A 464 31.16 -11.77 -36.23
N GLU A 465 31.76 -11.91 -37.40
CA GLU A 465 31.47 -11.25 -38.70
C GLU A 465 30.26 -11.86 -39.43
N GLU A 466 29.74 -11.38 -40.57
CA GLU A 466 29.66 -10.07 -41.27
C GLU A 466 28.59 -10.24 -42.39
N ASP A 467 28.03 -9.16 -42.94
CA ASP A 467 27.54 -9.13 -44.33
C ASP A 467 27.52 -7.68 -44.85
N THR A 468 28.07 -7.46 -46.05
CA THR A 468 28.12 -6.17 -46.78
C THR A 468 26.84 -6.00 -47.65
N PHE A 469 26.42 -4.87 -48.21
CA PHE A 469 27.04 -3.63 -48.73
C PHE A 469 25.89 -2.57 -48.83
N ASP A 470 26.07 -1.24 -48.74
CA ASP A 470 26.57 -0.30 -49.77
C ASP A 470 26.70 1.13 -49.15
N ASP A 471 27.20 2.12 -49.91
CA ASP A 471 27.81 3.38 -49.44
C ASP A 471 26.95 4.67 -49.64
N THR A 472 27.54 5.81 -49.24
CA THR A 472 27.23 7.24 -49.51
C THR A 472 26.48 8.02 -48.42
N GLY A 473 27.13 9.08 -47.92
CA GLY A 473 26.56 10.05 -46.97
C GLY A 473 27.57 10.61 -45.97
N ARG A 474 28.52 11.44 -46.44
CA ARG A 474 29.52 12.10 -45.58
C ARG A 474 29.40 13.62 -45.65
N GLU A 475 29.08 14.25 -44.52
CA GLU A 475 29.29 15.67 -44.26
C GLU A 475 30.03 15.83 -42.94
N ASP A 476 30.96 16.79 -42.87
CA ASP A 476 31.85 16.97 -41.71
C ASP A 476 31.29 18.05 -40.75
N LEU A 477 31.41 17.82 -39.43
CA LEU A 477 31.17 18.84 -38.40
C LEU A 477 32.27 18.82 -37.34
N GLU A 478 32.72 20.00 -36.94
CA GLU A 478 33.85 20.20 -36.03
C GLU A 478 33.52 19.88 -34.56
N TYR A 479 34.55 19.45 -33.82
CA TYR A 479 34.46 19.17 -32.39
C TYR A 479 35.24 20.23 -31.60
N VAL A 480 34.60 20.86 -30.61
CA VAL A 480 35.18 21.96 -29.82
C VAL A 480 35.33 21.56 -28.36
N GLU A 481 36.55 21.65 -27.82
CA GLU A 481 36.84 21.43 -26.40
C GLU A 481 36.35 22.58 -25.50
N PRO A 482 35.83 22.28 -24.30
CA PRO A 482 35.90 23.17 -23.15
C PRO A 482 37.07 22.78 -22.23
N GLN A 483 37.94 23.74 -21.91
CA GLN A 483 39.11 23.52 -21.05
C GLN A 483 38.72 23.27 -19.58
N GLY A 484 39.47 22.39 -18.90
CA GLY A 484 39.27 22.11 -17.48
C GLY A 484 39.94 23.14 -16.55
N MET A 485 39.35 23.34 -15.37
CA MET A 485 40.02 23.94 -14.21
C MET A 485 40.04 22.94 -13.06
N ALA A 486 41.23 22.69 -12.51
CA ALA A 486 41.42 21.86 -11.32
C ALA A 486 41.73 22.74 -10.11
N LEU A 487 41.15 22.40 -8.95
CA LEU A 487 41.61 22.90 -7.66
C LEU A 487 41.79 21.75 -6.66
N ASN A 488 42.82 21.91 -5.84
CA ASN A 488 43.45 20.88 -5.04
C ASN A 488 43.07 21.00 -3.55
N GLN A 489 43.35 19.94 -2.79
CA GLN A 489 43.63 19.95 -1.32
C GLN A 489 42.48 20.38 -0.36
N GLN A 490 42.35 19.83 0.85
CA GLN A 490 43.01 18.67 1.47
C GLN A 490 42.10 18.00 2.52
N SER A 491 42.48 16.79 2.94
CA SER A 491 41.95 16.10 4.12
C SER A 491 42.33 16.76 5.45
N PHE A 492 41.47 16.61 6.47
CA PHE A 492 41.83 16.69 7.88
C PHE A 492 41.02 15.69 8.72
N LEU A 493 41.68 15.04 9.67
CA LEU A 493 41.15 14.18 10.73
C LEU A 493 42.01 14.40 12.00
N GLU A 494 41.66 13.73 13.10
CA GLU A 494 42.23 13.86 14.46
C GLU A 494 41.78 15.14 15.23
N GLY A 495 41.55 15.11 16.54
CA GLY A 495 41.52 13.98 17.50
C GLY A 495 41.40 14.44 18.98
N GLY A 496 41.07 13.51 19.90
CA GLY A 496 40.99 13.73 21.37
C GLY A 496 39.66 14.34 21.86
N SER A 497 38.98 13.91 22.95
CA SER A 497 39.36 13.54 24.33
C SER A 497 39.67 14.76 25.25
N SER A 498 39.30 14.82 26.54
CA SER A 498 38.59 13.89 27.44
C SER A 498 37.96 14.62 28.66
N LEU A 499 37.05 13.95 29.40
CA LEU A 499 36.67 14.14 30.83
C LEU A 499 36.35 15.54 31.43
N ALA A 500 35.14 15.68 32.02
CA ALA A 500 34.95 16.15 33.41
C ALA A 500 33.48 16.00 33.89
N ALA A 501 33.24 16.01 35.20
CA ALA A 501 31.97 15.62 35.81
C ALA A 501 30.99 16.76 36.17
N GLY A 502 29.70 16.49 36.00
CA GLY A 502 28.66 16.64 37.03
C GLY A 502 28.25 18.03 37.55
N SER A 503 27.00 18.43 37.24
CA SER A 503 26.19 19.29 38.11
C SER A 503 24.71 18.89 38.05
N PHE A 504 23.93 19.21 39.09
CA PHE A 504 22.56 18.74 39.31
C PHE A 504 21.53 19.91 39.22
N LEU A 505 20.25 19.58 38.97
CA LEU A 505 19.09 20.50 38.93
C LEU A 505 19.07 21.41 37.68
N LYS A 506 17.94 21.64 36.98
CA LYS A 506 16.53 21.66 37.43
C LYS A 506 15.57 20.99 36.45
N THR A 507 14.44 20.52 36.96
CA THR A 507 13.27 20.12 36.17
C THR A 507 12.58 21.35 35.55
N GLY A 508 12.78 21.58 34.26
CA GLY A 508 11.89 22.45 33.49
C GLY A 508 10.57 21.74 33.19
N HIS A 509 9.43 22.37 33.43
CA HIS A 509 8.17 21.87 32.89
C HIS A 509 8.22 21.95 31.36
N ALA A 510 8.07 20.81 30.69
CA ALA A 510 7.84 20.79 29.25
C ALA A 510 6.53 21.55 28.98
N LYS A 511 6.65 22.68 28.26
CA LYS A 511 5.49 23.37 27.68
C LYS A 511 4.73 22.34 26.83
N PRO A 512 3.40 22.21 26.93
CA PRO A 512 2.68 21.32 26.02
C PRO A 512 3.00 21.72 24.57
N PRO A 513 3.05 20.76 23.62
CA PRO A 513 3.30 21.08 22.23
C PRO A 513 2.30 22.14 21.79
N ALA A 514 2.78 23.12 21.02
CA ALA A 514 1.87 24.07 20.39
C ALA A 514 0.88 23.28 19.53
N ILE A 515 -0.40 23.68 19.57
CA ILE A 515 -1.36 23.25 18.57
C ILE A 515 -0.80 23.74 17.24
N GLU A 516 -0.46 22.84 16.32
CA GLU A 516 -0.21 23.25 14.94
C GLU A 516 -1.50 23.88 14.42
N GLU A 517 -1.46 25.17 14.11
CA GLU A 517 -2.57 25.83 13.44
C GLU A 517 -2.77 25.14 12.09
N GLU A 518 -4.00 24.70 11.79
CA GLU A 518 -4.31 24.21 10.45
C GLU A 518 -4.08 25.36 9.46
N GLU A 519 -3.09 25.21 8.58
CA GLU A 519 -2.87 26.14 7.48
C GLU A 519 -4.14 26.21 6.63
N ASP A 520 -4.87 27.31 6.75
CA ASP A 520 -6.15 27.52 6.08
C ASP A 520 -5.93 27.87 4.61
N PHE A 521 -5.58 26.85 3.82
CA PHE A 521 -5.53 26.94 2.37
C PHE A 521 -6.93 27.21 1.81
N SER A 522 -7.03 28.06 0.80
CA SER A 522 -8.33 28.42 0.24
C SER A 522 -8.87 27.31 -0.67
N ASP A 523 -10.17 27.04 -0.61
CA ASP A 523 -10.85 26.21 -1.61
C ASP A 523 -10.67 26.75 -3.05
N SER A 524 -10.32 28.04 -3.23
CA SER A 524 -10.02 28.61 -4.55
C SER A 524 -8.66 28.18 -5.14
N ASP A 525 -7.70 27.79 -4.29
CA ASP A 525 -6.39 27.27 -4.71
C ASP A 525 -6.48 25.81 -5.16
N LEU A 526 -7.58 25.11 -4.79
CA LEU A 526 -7.79 23.71 -5.10
C LEU A 526 -8.17 23.49 -6.58
N PHE A 527 -7.88 22.30 -7.06
CA PHE A 527 -8.49 21.76 -8.27
C PHE A 527 -8.63 20.25 -8.17
N THR A 528 -9.59 19.70 -8.91
CA THR A 528 -10.04 18.32 -8.74
C THR A 528 -10.12 17.61 -10.09
N ILE A 529 -9.69 16.35 -10.12
CA ILE A 529 -9.97 15.39 -11.19
C ILE A 529 -11.06 14.45 -10.68
N GLU A 530 -12.12 14.25 -11.48
CA GLU A 530 -13.14 13.24 -11.21
C GLU A 530 -12.56 11.84 -11.42
N LEU A 531 -12.87 10.93 -10.50
CA LEU A 531 -12.46 9.53 -10.58
C LEU A 531 -13.68 8.65 -10.82
N HIS A 532 -13.62 7.87 -11.89
CA HIS A 532 -14.61 6.86 -12.21
C HIS A 532 -14.23 5.54 -11.53
N LYS A 533 -15.20 4.95 -10.81
CA LYS A 533 -15.06 3.65 -10.19
C LYS A 533 -15.28 2.53 -11.21
N THR A 534 -14.51 1.45 -11.15
CA THR A 534 -14.83 0.23 -11.92
C THR A 534 -16.04 -0.50 -11.31
N ASN A 535 -17.00 -0.91 -12.14
CA ASN A 535 -18.12 -1.74 -11.71
C ASN A 535 -17.64 -3.00 -11.00
N LYS A 536 -18.39 -3.47 -9.98
CA LYS A 536 -18.18 -4.78 -9.36
C LYS A 536 -18.28 -5.88 -10.43
N VAL A 537 -17.14 -6.45 -10.81
CA VAL A 537 -16.99 -7.55 -11.78
C VAL A 537 -16.44 -8.78 -11.04
N LYS A 538 -16.45 -9.94 -11.70
CA LYS A 538 -15.85 -11.21 -11.23
C LYS A 538 -14.40 -11.01 -10.74
N PRO A 539 -13.92 -11.85 -9.80
CA PRO A 539 -12.60 -11.69 -9.16
C PRO A 539 -11.47 -11.50 -10.16
N ARG A 540 -10.69 -10.44 -9.92
CA ARG A 540 -9.51 -10.03 -10.68
C ARG A 540 -8.23 -10.33 -9.87
N PRO A 541 -7.04 -10.29 -10.48
CA PRO A 541 -5.77 -10.22 -9.74
C PRO A 541 -5.61 -8.94 -8.91
N LEU A 542 -4.45 -8.78 -8.30
CA LEU A 542 -3.98 -7.47 -7.82
C LEU A 542 -3.31 -6.70 -8.95
N LEU A 543 -3.31 -5.37 -8.85
CA LEU A 543 -2.67 -4.44 -9.78
C LEU A 543 -1.55 -3.64 -9.13
N SER A 544 -1.68 -3.28 -7.84
CA SER A 544 -0.57 -2.82 -7.00
C SER A 544 -0.09 -3.95 -6.09
N LEU A 545 1.24 -4.11 -6.00
CA LEU A 545 2.07 -4.05 -4.78
C LEU A 545 3.55 -4.32 -5.05
#